data_AF-A0A0C3DFU7-F1
#
_entry.id   AF-A0A0C3DFU7-F1
#
_cell.length_a   1.000
_cell.length_b   1.000
_cell.length_c   1.000
_cell.angle_alpha   90.00
_cell.angle_beta   90.00
_cell.angle_gamma   90.00
#
_symmetry.space_group_name_H-M   'P 1'
#
loop_
_entity.id
_entity.type
_entity.pdbx_description
1 polymer ?
#
loop_
_entity_poly.entity_id
_entity_poly.type
_entity_poly.pdbx_seq_one_letter_code
_entity_poly.pdbx_strand_id
1 'polypeptide(L)'
;MYDDDWEVETPDLSKEFNCVDRWRNARADVWKKTFSVFEESGIFLATCRHCFVLLTCDMVKSGELAKYPLAMVNCLLSVYGPNGGCTYDIGCAFNKTVNMSTIGSRIRALRLRFMVGAFHRHAHNCLCQLDWHPTYIEGARNMEGEGCEHVFSASNELARSM
;
A
#
# COMPACT_ATOMS: atom_id res chain seq x y z
N MET A 1 -42.89 8.73 -25.98
CA MET A 1 -41.63 9.36 -25.55
C MET A 1 -41.44 8.90 -24.12
N TYR A 2 -40.43 8.07 -23.88
CA TYR A 2 -40.03 7.67 -22.53
C TYR A 2 -39.07 8.75 -22.04
N ASP A 3 -39.41 9.42 -20.95
CA ASP A 3 -38.54 10.39 -20.27
C ASP A 3 -37.54 9.61 -19.41
N ASP A 4 -36.32 9.46 -19.94
CA ASP A 4 -35.15 8.98 -19.18
C ASP A 4 -34.52 10.18 -18.47
N ASP A 5 -35.10 10.58 -17.33
CA ASP A 5 -34.48 11.51 -16.38
C ASP A 5 -33.33 10.79 -15.64
N TRP A 6 -32.17 10.71 -16.29
CA TRP A 6 -30.91 10.47 -15.61
C TRP A 6 -30.44 11.78 -15.01
N GLU A 7 -30.76 12.01 -13.73
CA GLU A 7 -30.09 13.07 -12.98
C GLU A 7 -28.59 12.76 -12.91
N VAL A 8 -27.81 13.55 -13.64
CA VAL A 8 -26.36 13.55 -13.51
C VAL A 8 -26.05 14.21 -12.17
N GLU A 9 -25.78 13.40 -11.14
CA GLU A 9 -25.21 13.89 -9.89
C GLU A 9 -23.93 14.65 -10.22
N THR A 10 -24.00 15.98 -10.12
CA THR A 10 -22.82 16.83 -10.25
C THR A 10 -21.90 16.54 -9.07
N PRO A 11 -20.66 16.06 -9.29
CA PRO A 11 -19.76 15.77 -8.18
C PRO A 11 -19.51 17.04 -7.38
N ASP A 12 -19.77 17.00 -6.09
CA ASP A 12 -19.40 18.07 -5.17
C ASP A 12 -17.87 18.23 -5.17
N LEU A 13 -17.41 19.23 -5.93
CA LEU A 13 -15.99 19.60 -6.07
C LEU A 13 -15.36 20.05 -4.74
N SER A 14 -16.14 20.27 -3.68
CA SER A 14 -15.64 20.64 -2.36
C SER A 14 -15.22 19.44 -1.49
N LYS A 15 -15.60 18.21 -1.86
CA LYS A 15 -15.22 17.03 -1.11
C LYS A 15 -13.81 16.58 -1.53
N GLU A 16 -12.83 16.90 -0.70
CA GLU A 16 -11.45 16.43 -0.86
C GLU A 16 -11.45 14.88 -0.93
N PHE A 17 -11.24 14.33 -2.12
CA PHE A 17 -11.30 12.88 -2.32
C PHE A 17 -10.14 12.21 -1.60
N ASN A 18 -10.45 11.35 -0.64
CA ASN A 18 -9.45 10.58 0.09
C ASN A 18 -9.45 9.12 -0.39
N CYS A 19 -8.35 8.70 -1.01
CA CYS A 19 -8.21 7.35 -1.57
C CYS A 19 -8.38 6.26 -0.50
N VAL A 20 -8.09 6.58 0.77
CA VAL A 20 -8.24 5.64 1.90
C VAL A 20 -9.69 5.24 2.13
N ASP A 21 -10.66 6.10 1.81
CA ASP A 21 -12.08 5.83 2.06
C ASP A 21 -12.63 4.69 1.18
N ARG A 22 -11.99 4.44 0.03
CA ARG A 22 -12.32 3.33 -0.88
C ARG A 22 -11.44 2.10 -0.68
N TRP A 23 -10.41 2.21 0.16
CA TRP A 23 -9.51 1.11 0.47
C TRP A 23 -10.08 0.24 1.59
N ARG A 24 -10.03 -1.08 1.40
CA ARG A 24 -10.37 -2.06 2.44
C ARG A 24 -9.37 -3.20 2.41
N ASN A 25 -8.82 -3.52 3.57
CA ASN A 25 -7.97 -4.69 3.72
C ASN A 25 -8.79 -5.96 3.43
N ALA A 26 -8.19 -6.90 2.70
CA ALA A 26 -8.85 -8.16 2.37
C ALA A 26 -9.27 -8.89 3.66
N ARG A 27 -10.57 -9.18 3.79
CA ARG A 27 -11.14 -10.04 4.85
C ARG A 27 -10.87 -9.62 6.30
N ALA A 28 -10.72 -8.32 6.58
CA ALA A 28 -10.46 -7.80 7.93
C ALA A 28 -11.43 -8.30 9.01
N ASP A 29 -12.68 -8.65 8.65
CA ASP A 29 -13.73 -8.99 9.63
C ASP A 29 -13.96 -10.50 9.82
N VAL A 30 -13.59 -11.32 8.84
CA VAL A 30 -13.88 -12.76 8.85
C VAL A 30 -12.91 -13.54 9.75
N TRP A 31 -11.66 -13.10 9.86
CA TRP A 31 -10.60 -13.85 10.54
C TRP A 31 -10.22 -13.32 11.93
N LYS A 32 -10.83 -12.21 12.38
CA LYS A 32 -10.58 -11.62 13.71
C LYS A 32 -10.76 -12.60 14.86
N LYS A 33 -11.71 -13.54 14.75
CA LYS A 33 -11.96 -14.57 15.77
C LYS A 33 -10.99 -15.76 15.72
N THR A 34 -10.43 -16.05 14.55
CA THR A 34 -9.47 -17.16 14.38
C THR A 34 -8.08 -16.74 14.85
N PHE A 35 -7.66 -15.51 14.54
CA PHE A 35 -6.36 -14.99 14.97
C PHE A 35 -6.31 -14.51 16.43
N SER A 36 -7.44 -14.32 17.10
CA SER A 36 -7.44 -13.91 18.52
C SER A 36 -6.86 -14.95 19.48
N VAL A 37 -6.66 -16.19 19.00
CA VAL A 37 -6.04 -17.28 19.77
C VAL A 37 -4.50 -17.25 19.68
N PHE A 38 -3.94 -16.62 18.64
CA PHE A 38 -2.50 -16.55 18.39
C PHE A 38 -1.92 -15.19 18.80
N GLU A 39 -0.64 -15.17 19.17
CA GLU A 39 0.06 -13.91 19.45
C GLU A 39 0.35 -13.16 18.14
N GLU A 40 0.77 -13.90 17.11
CA GLU A 40 0.93 -13.41 15.75
C GLU A 40 -0.40 -13.52 14.99
N SER A 41 -0.92 -12.38 14.55
CA SER A 41 -2.12 -12.26 13.74
C SER A 41 -1.84 -12.18 12.23
N GLY A 42 -0.57 -12.18 11.83
CA GLY A 42 -0.13 -12.24 10.44
C GLY A 42 1.32 -11.78 10.28
N ILE A 43 1.76 -11.67 9.03
CA ILE A 43 3.07 -11.11 8.68
C ILE A 43 2.90 -9.88 7.80
N PHE A 44 3.79 -8.91 7.97
CA PHE A 44 3.93 -7.77 7.08
C PHE A 44 5.26 -7.92 6.32
N LEU A 45 5.24 -7.71 5.00
CA LEU A 45 6.36 -7.98 4.11
C LEU A 45 6.77 -6.74 3.31
N ALA A 46 8.06 -6.65 2.99
CA ALA A 46 8.56 -5.77 1.95
C ALA A 46 9.38 -6.59 0.97
N THR A 47 9.14 -6.39 -0.31
CA THR A 47 9.84 -7.08 -1.40
C THR A 47 10.61 -6.08 -2.26
N CYS A 48 11.63 -6.57 -2.95
CA CYS A 48 12.26 -5.78 -4.00
C CYS A 48 11.47 -5.88 -5.30
N ARG A 49 11.85 -5.08 -6.30
CA ARG A 49 11.28 -5.11 -7.66
C ARG A 49 11.37 -6.46 -8.40
N HIS A 50 12.12 -7.43 -7.86
CA HIS A 50 12.26 -8.79 -8.41
C HIS A 50 11.47 -9.82 -7.58
N CYS A 51 10.58 -9.36 -6.68
CA CYS A 51 9.77 -10.18 -5.80
C CYS A 51 10.58 -11.02 -4.78
N PHE A 52 11.85 -10.69 -4.52
CA PHE A 52 12.57 -11.22 -3.37
C PHE A 52 12.17 -10.49 -2.10
N VAL A 53 11.86 -11.24 -1.04
CA VAL A 53 11.58 -10.71 0.30
C VAL A 53 12.84 -10.02 0.85
N LEU A 54 12.71 -8.74 1.18
CA LEU A 54 13.75 -7.93 1.79
C LEU A 54 13.61 -7.91 3.31
N LEU A 55 12.38 -7.79 3.80
CA LEU A 55 12.05 -7.73 5.22
C LEU A 55 10.73 -8.45 5.48
N THR A 56 10.62 -9.00 6.69
CA THR A 56 9.39 -9.58 7.24
C THR A 56 9.29 -9.15 8.69
N CYS A 57 8.08 -8.85 9.16
CA CYS A 57 7.82 -8.68 10.58
C CYS A 57 6.46 -9.25 10.97
N ASP A 58 6.39 -9.76 12.20
CA ASP A 58 5.15 -10.30 12.74
C ASP A 58 4.21 -9.18 13.14
N MET A 59 2.97 -9.30 12.69
CA MET A 59 1.88 -8.49 13.21
C MET A 59 1.39 -9.11 14.51
N VAL A 60 1.67 -8.46 15.63
CA VAL A 60 1.36 -9.01 16.96
C VAL A 60 0.05 -8.44 17.46
N LYS A 61 -0.94 -9.33 17.70
CA LYS A 61 -2.27 -9.03 18.24
C LYS A 61 -2.97 -7.84 17.57
N SER A 62 -2.69 -7.62 16.28
CA SER A 62 -3.24 -6.50 15.50
C SER A 62 -3.32 -6.81 14.00
N GLY A 63 -4.20 -6.14 13.28
CA GLY A 63 -4.09 -6.08 11.82
C GLY A 63 -2.90 -5.21 11.36
N GLU A 64 -2.93 -4.83 10.09
CA GLU A 64 -1.97 -3.90 9.47
C GLU A 64 -2.13 -2.50 10.07
N LEU A 65 -1.32 -2.20 11.09
CA LEU A 65 -1.19 -0.87 11.65
C LEU A 65 -0.03 -0.13 10.99
N ALA A 66 -0.13 1.20 10.90
CA ALA A 66 0.91 2.04 10.29
C ALA A 66 2.33 1.86 10.91
N LYS A 67 2.43 1.33 12.13
CA LYS A 67 3.71 1.03 12.78
C LYS A 67 4.58 0.04 11.98
N TYR A 68 3.98 -0.94 11.30
CA TYR A 68 4.73 -1.95 10.54
C TYR A 68 5.41 -1.37 9.29
N PRO A 69 4.69 -0.72 8.35
CA PRO A 69 5.33 -0.10 7.20
C PRO A 69 6.28 1.04 7.62
N LEU A 70 6.01 1.78 8.71
CA LEU A 70 6.94 2.79 9.22
C LEU A 70 8.27 2.16 9.68
N ALA A 71 8.20 1.07 10.45
CA ALA A 71 9.39 0.35 10.92
C ALA A 71 10.19 -0.23 9.76
N MET A 72 9.51 -0.85 8.79
CA MET A 72 10.14 -1.38 7.58
C MET A 72 10.86 -0.31 6.78
N VAL A 73 10.18 0.79 6.48
CA VAL A 73 10.80 1.89 5.72
C VAL A 73 12.01 2.43 6.47
N ASN A 74 11.93 2.62 7.79
CA ASN A 74 13.07 3.08 8.57
C ASN A 74 14.28 2.12 8.48
N CYS A 75 14.03 0.82 8.51
CA CYS A 75 15.07 -0.19 8.33
C CYS A 75 15.70 -0.09 6.93
N LEU A 76 14.87 -0.04 5.88
CA LEU A 76 15.31 0.06 4.49
C LEU A 76 16.13 1.33 4.21
N LEU A 77 15.75 2.47 4.80
CA LEU A 77 16.51 3.73 4.68
C LEU A 77 17.91 3.67 5.33
N SER A 78 18.21 2.64 6.13
CA SER A 78 19.54 2.41 6.72
C SER A 78 20.45 1.57 5.84
N VAL A 79 19.88 0.93 4.81
CA VAL A 79 20.61 0.08 3.87
C VAL A 79 20.73 0.78 2.51
N TYR A 80 19.66 1.40 2.04
CA TYR A 80 19.59 1.98 0.70
C TYR A 80 19.89 3.48 0.68
N GLY A 81 20.50 3.90 -0.44
CA GLY A 81 20.87 5.29 -0.70
C GLY A 81 19.71 6.18 -1.18
N PRO A 82 20.01 7.41 -1.61
CA PRO A 82 19.00 8.37 -2.03
C PRO A 82 18.30 7.99 -3.33
N ASN A 83 17.13 8.61 -3.57
CA ASN A 83 16.26 8.43 -4.75
C ASN A 83 15.69 7.02 -4.88
N GLY A 84 15.42 6.35 -3.75
CA GLY A 84 14.68 5.09 -3.72
C GLY A 84 13.19 5.27 -4.01
N GLY A 85 12.54 4.19 -4.46
CA GLY A 85 11.10 4.12 -4.67
C GLY A 85 10.47 3.01 -3.82
N CYS A 86 9.25 3.24 -3.31
CA CYS A 86 8.48 2.25 -2.56
C CYS A 86 7.02 2.25 -3.03
N THR A 87 6.52 1.10 -3.47
CA THR A 87 5.08 0.91 -3.74
C THR A 87 4.38 0.47 -2.48
N TYR A 88 3.17 0.97 -2.28
CA TYR A 88 2.26 0.52 -1.23
C TYR A 88 0.82 0.85 -1.67
N ASP A 89 -0.15 0.03 -1.32
CA ASP A 89 -1.52 0.12 -1.82
C ASP A 89 -2.16 1.49 -1.52
N ILE A 90 -1.83 2.02 -0.35
CA ILE A 90 -2.21 3.35 0.11
C ILE A 90 -1.02 4.33 0.11
N GLY A 91 -0.03 4.13 -0.76
CA GLY A 91 1.20 4.92 -0.83
C GLY A 91 0.95 6.44 -0.91
N CYS A 92 -0.11 6.85 -1.62
CA CYS A 92 -0.53 8.25 -1.71
C CYS A 92 -0.88 8.87 -0.34
N ALA A 93 -1.59 8.13 0.51
CA ALA A 93 -1.97 8.56 1.85
C ALA A 93 -0.85 8.32 2.86
N PHE A 94 -0.16 7.18 2.73
CA PHE A 94 0.93 6.79 3.62
C PHE A 94 2.10 7.76 3.53
N ASN A 95 2.34 8.38 2.37
CA ASN A 95 3.34 9.45 2.24
C ASN A 95 3.09 10.60 3.25
N LYS A 96 1.82 10.97 3.51
CA LYS A 96 1.48 11.97 4.54
C LYS A 96 1.84 11.47 5.93
N THR A 97 1.47 10.23 6.26
CA THR A 97 1.80 9.58 7.54
C THR A 97 3.30 9.55 7.79
N VAL A 98 4.08 9.15 6.79
CA VAL A 98 5.54 9.04 6.89
C VAL A 98 6.18 10.41 7.09
N ASN A 99 5.75 11.43 6.35
CA ASN A 99 6.31 12.78 6.47
C ASN A 99 6.01 13.44 7.82
N MET A 100 4.91 13.06 8.46
CA MET A 100 4.51 13.52 9.81
C MET A 100 5.12 12.67 10.95
N SER A 101 5.78 11.56 10.62
CA SER A 101 6.43 10.69 11.60
C SER A 101 7.84 11.14 11.96
N THR A 102 8.44 10.48 12.96
CA THR A 102 9.83 10.71 13.39
C THR A 102 10.86 10.46 12.29
N ILE A 103 10.53 9.68 11.25
CA ILE A 103 11.44 9.39 10.13
C ILE A 103 11.26 10.33 8.94
N GLY A 104 10.34 11.29 9.00
CA GLY A 104 10.01 12.19 7.89
C GLY A 104 11.19 13.03 7.40
N SER A 105 12.07 13.47 8.31
CA SER A 105 13.29 14.22 7.93
C SER A 105 14.24 13.37 7.07
N ARG A 106 14.41 12.10 7.45
CA ARG A 106 15.26 11.14 6.73
C ARG A 106 14.71 10.79 5.36
N ILE A 107 13.38 10.63 5.26
CA ILE A 107 12.66 10.40 4.01
C ILE A 107 12.90 11.53 3.01
N ARG A 108 12.79 12.79 3.46
CA ARG A 108 13.05 13.96 2.64
C ARG A 108 14.52 14.06 2.24
N ALA A 109 15.44 13.82 3.17
CA ALA A 109 16.88 13.83 2.90
C ALA A 109 17.29 12.79 1.84
N LEU A 110 16.72 11.58 1.92
CA LEU A 110 16.98 10.50 0.97
C LEU A 110 16.07 10.57 -0.28
N ARG A 111 15.15 11.54 -0.37
CA ARG A 111 14.24 11.71 -1.51
C ARG A 111 13.48 10.41 -1.86
N LEU A 112 13.01 9.68 -0.84
CA LEU A 112 12.23 8.47 -1.07
C LEU A 112 10.89 8.84 -1.74
N ARG A 113 10.57 8.18 -2.86
CA ARG A 113 9.31 8.36 -3.58
C ARG A 113 8.35 7.20 -3.29
N PHE A 114 7.20 7.51 -2.70
CA PHE A 114 6.10 6.55 -2.62
C PHE A 114 5.30 6.49 -3.92
N MET A 115 4.72 5.31 -4.17
CA MET A 115 3.93 4.98 -5.34
C MET A 115 2.77 4.08 -4.94
N VAL A 116 1.76 3.98 -5.80
CA VAL A 116 0.64 3.04 -5.66
C VAL A 116 0.82 1.89 -6.65
N GLY A 117 0.52 0.65 -6.27
CA GLY A 117 0.59 -0.50 -7.19
C GLY A 117 -0.27 -0.30 -8.45
N ALA A 118 0.22 -0.78 -9.58
CA ALA A 118 -0.38 -0.55 -10.89
C ALA A 118 -1.78 -1.19 -11.01
N PHE A 119 -2.02 -2.30 -10.32
CA PHE A 119 -3.29 -3.03 -10.37
C PHE A 119 -4.32 -2.47 -9.38
N HIS A 120 -3.88 -1.65 -8.43
CA HIS A 120 -4.78 -0.90 -7.55
C HIS A 120 -5.38 0.34 -8.19
N ARG A 121 -5.12 0.63 -9.47
CA ARG A 121 -5.62 1.82 -10.19
C ARG A 121 -7.09 2.11 -9.96
N HIS A 122 -7.95 1.09 -9.90
CA HIS A 122 -9.39 1.28 -9.74
C HIS A 122 -9.82 1.74 -8.33
N ALA A 123 -8.98 1.53 -7.32
CA ALA A 123 -9.22 2.01 -5.95
C ALA A 123 -8.90 3.50 -5.78
N HIS A 124 -8.19 4.11 -6.74
CA HIS A 124 -7.72 5.49 -6.69
C HIS A 124 -8.39 6.33 -7.79
N ASN A 125 -8.63 7.62 -7.53
CA ASN A 125 -9.17 8.50 -8.55
C ASN A 125 -8.13 8.86 -9.62
N CYS A 126 -8.57 9.44 -10.73
CA CYS A 126 -7.70 9.82 -11.85
C CYS A 126 -6.55 10.75 -11.43
N LEU A 127 -6.83 11.75 -10.58
CA LEU A 127 -5.81 12.69 -10.10
C LEU A 127 -4.71 12.00 -9.29
N CYS A 128 -5.09 11.13 -8.36
CA CYS A 128 -4.15 10.31 -7.60
C CYS A 128 -3.30 9.44 -8.54
N GLN A 129 -3.91 8.86 -9.57
CA GLN A 129 -3.19 8.04 -10.53
C GLN A 129 -2.14 8.83 -11.32
N LEU A 130 -2.43 10.07 -11.71
CA LEU A 130 -1.44 10.92 -12.41
C LEU A 130 -0.22 11.22 -11.55
N ASP A 131 -0.41 11.40 -10.24
CA ASP A 131 0.69 11.72 -9.33
C ASP A 131 1.43 10.48 -8.80
N TRP A 132 0.72 9.38 -8.52
CA TRP A 132 1.24 8.26 -7.72
C TRP A 132 1.44 6.96 -8.50
N HIS A 133 0.95 6.85 -9.73
CA HIS A 133 1.11 5.63 -10.52
C HIS A 133 2.55 5.49 -11.07
N PRO A 134 3.17 4.29 -10.97
CA PRO A 134 4.55 4.05 -11.39
C PRO A 134 4.88 4.52 -12.82
N THR A 135 3.95 4.35 -13.77
CA THR A 135 4.12 4.81 -15.16
C THR A 135 4.45 6.29 -15.31
N TYR A 136 3.98 7.14 -14.41
CA TYR A 136 4.20 8.59 -14.47
C TYR A 136 5.36 9.06 -13.58
N ILE A 137 6.07 8.13 -12.92
CA ILE A 137 7.15 8.43 -12.01
C ILE A 137 8.47 7.99 -12.61
N GLU A 138 9.35 8.97 -12.82
CA GLU A 138 10.69 8.71 -13.35
C GLU A 138 11.48 7.76 -12.45
N GLY A 139 12.17 6.79 -13.06
CA GLY A 139 12.94 5.78 -12.35
C GLY A 139 12.15 4.54 -11.90
N ALA A 140 10.81 4.58 -11.88
CA ALA A 140 9.99 3.43 -11.52
C ALA A 140 10.04 2.30 -12.57
N ARG A 141 10.29 2.64 -13.84
CA ARG A 141 10.24 1.71 -14.99
C ARG A 141 8.88 0.99 -15.07
N ASN A 142 8.84 -0.20 -15.67
CA ASN A 142 7.65 -1.07 -15.73
C ASN A 142 7.44 -1.84 -14.41
N MET A 143 7.65 -1.19 -13.27
CA MET A 143 7.36 -1.78 -11.97
C MET A 143 5.85 -1.84 -11.78
N GLU A 144 5.34 -3.04 -11.49
CA GLU A 144 3.93 -3.26 -11.19
C GLU A 144 3.61 -2.87 -9.75
N GLY A 145 4.54 -3.10 -8.82
CA GLY A 145 4.37 -2.76 -7.40
C GLY A 145 3.63 -3.81 -6.57
N GLU A 146 3.36 -4.99 -7.14
CA GLU A 146 2.58 -6.10 -6.55
C GLU A 146 3.46 -7.24 -5.99
N GLY A 147 4.68 -6.92 -5.57
CA GLY A 147 5.65 -7.95 -5.18
C GLY A 147 5.21 -8.76 -3.96
N CYS A 148 4.48 -8.15 -3.02
CA CYS A 148 3.96 -8.81 -1.83
C CYS A 148 2.85 -9.80 -2.19
N GLU A 149 1.97 -9.41 -3.12
CA GLU A 149 0.83 -10.18 -3.62
C GLU A 149 1.32 -11.43 -4.34
N HIS A 150 2.40 -11.34 -5.12
CA HIS A 150 3.04 -12.51 -5.72
C HIS A 150 3.57 -13.49 -4.66
N VAL A 151 4.24 -13.00 -3.62
CA VAL A 151 4.75 -13.84 -2.54
C VAL A 151 3.60 -14.51 -1.77
N PHE A 152 2.56 -13.76 -1.42
CA PHE A 152 1.39 -14.30 -0.74
C PHE A 152 0.63 -15.30 -1.62
N SER A 153 0.48 -15.02 -2.91
CA SER A 153 -0.16 -15.93 -3.86
C SER A 153 0.58 -17.27 -3.93
N ALA A 154 1.91 -17.24 -4.08
CA ALA A 154 2.74 -18.45 -4.07
C ALA A 154 2.62 -19.22 -2.74
N SER A 155 2.50 -18.53 -1.60
CA SER A 155 2.32 -19.19 -0.30
C SER A 155 0.97 -19.91 -0.16
N ASN A 156 -0.07 -19.46 -0.89
CA ASN A 156 -1.37 -20.12 -0.87
C ASN A 156 -1.35 -21.52 -1.51
N GLU A 157 -0.41 -21.79 -2.42
CA GLU A 157 -0.21 -23.12 -2.99
C GLU A 157 0.21 -24.13 -1.91
N LEU A 158 1.01 -23.68 -0.94
CA LEU A 158 1.46 -24.49 0.19
C LEU A 158 0.37 -24.60 1.27
N ALA A 159 -0.33 -23.51 1.57
CA ALA A 159 -1.35 -23.46 2.62
C ALA A 159 -2.57 -24.35 2.35
N ARG A 160 -2.84 -24.72 1.09
CA ARG A 160 -3.95 -25.62 0.71
C ARG A 160 -3.68 -27.10 0.99
N SER A 161 -2.47 -27.45 1.43
CA SER A 161 -2.05 -28.84 1.68
C SER A 161 -2.07 -29.23 3.17
N MET A 162 -2.53 -28.35 4.06
CA MET A 162 -2.79 -28.60 5.47
C MET A 162 -4.28 -28.63 5.79
#